data_AF-A0A076LIT8-F1
#
_entry.id   AF-A0A076LIT8-F1
#
_cell.length_a   1.000
_cell.length_b   1.000
_cell.length_c   1.000
_cell.angle_alpha   90.00
_cell.angle_beta   90.00
_cell.angle_gamma   90.00
#
_symmetry.space_group_name_H-M   'P 1'
#
loop_
_entity.id
_entity.type
_entity.pdbx_description
1 polymer ?
#
loop_
_entity_poly.entity_id
_entity_poly.type
_entity_poly.pdbx_seq_one_letter_code
_entity_poly.pdbx_strand_id
1 'polypeptide(L)'
;MKFKSDIMLKPIIIGGVIGGILGSICNCCCIMNLVAGAITAHFIKESGAMLDTESYALAGGISGAIAGVISGILGTIFAMFINIPFASSSEEMMASMGLTMISGVLSIIFGIIFGAIMGAVGAILYLKVKE
;
A
#
# COMPACT_ATOMS: atom_id res chain seq x y z
N MET A 1 13.83 -20.30 2.96
CA MET A 1 14.07 -18.90 3.37
C MET A 1 13.79 -18.76 4.86
N LYS A 2 14.73 -18.25 5.66
CA LYS A 2 14.46 -17.93 7.08
C LYS A 2 14.01 -16.47 7.15
N PHE A 3 12.70 -16.25 7.11
CA PHE A 3 12.13 -14.93 7.36
C PHE A 3 12.46 -14.54 8.80
N LYS A 4 13.38 -13.58 9.00
CA LYS A 4 13.69 -13.04 10.32
C LYS A 4 12.64 -12.00 10.68
N SER A 5 11.44 -12.51 11.02
CA SER A 5 10.27 -11.71 11.38
C SER A 5 10.59 -10.65 12.44
N ASP A 6 11.44 -10.95 13.42
CA ASP A 6 11.76 -10.02 14.51
C ASP A 6 12.42 -8.72 14.03
N ILE A 7 13.14 -8.77 12.89
CA ILE A 7 13.89 -7.64 12.34
C ILE A 7 13.11 -6.98 11.20
N MET A 8 12.34 -7.76 10.43
CA MET A 8 11.67 -7.29 9.22
C MET A 8 10.25 -6.76 9.49
N LEU A 9 9.58 -7.19 10.56
CA LEU A 9 8.17 -6.83 10.78
C LEU A 9 7.95 -5.34 11.06
N LYS A 10 8.82 -4.72 11.87
CA LYS A 10 8.76 -3.27 12.15
C LYS A 10 8.87 -2.41 10.88
N PRO A 11 9.93 -2.55 10.05
CA PRO A 11 10.07 -1.75 8.83
C PRO A 11 9.00 -2.05 7.76
N ILE A 12 8.45 -3.26 7.73
CA ILE A 12 7.31 -3.60 6.87
C ILE A 12 6.08 -2.79 7.27
N ILE A 13 5.74 -2.76 8.56
CA ILE A 13 4.56 -2.02 9.04
C ILE A 13 4.77 -0.51 8.86
N ILE A 14 5.96 0.01 9.18
CA ILE A 14 6.26 1.44 9.05
C ILE A 14 6.16 1.88 7.58
N GLY A 15 6.81 1.15 6.67
CA GLY A 15 6.76 1.47 5.24
C GLY A 15 5.35 1.33 4.65
N GLY A 16 4.59 0.31 5.07
CA GLY A 16 3.23 0.08 4.62
C GLY A 16 2.24 1.14 5.09
N VAL A 17 2.34 1.56 6.36
CA VAL A 17 1.47 2.62 6.92
C VAL A 17 1.79 3.97 6.29
N ILE A 18 3.07 4.35 6.22
CA ILE A 18 3.48 5.61 5.59
C ILE A 18 3.08 5.61 4.11
N GLY A 19 3.39 4.53 3.39
CA GLY A 19 3.03 4.35 1.99
C GLY A 19 1.53 4.41 1.74
N GLY A 20 0.72 3.79 2.60
CA GLY A 20 -0.73 3.79 2.49
C GLY A 20 -1.37 5.15 2.75
N ILE A 21 -0.86 5.90 3.73
CA ILE A 21 -1.32 7.27 4.00
C ILE A 21 -0.97 8.19 2.83
N LEU A 22 0.26 8.14 2.33
CA LEU A 22 0.66 8.93 1.16
C LEU A 22 -0.10 8.52 -0.11
N GLY A 23 -0.36 7.22 -0.29
CA GLY A 23 -1.17 6.69 -1.38
C GLY A 23 -2.61 7.17 -1.36
N SER A 24 -3.20 7.35 -0.16
CA SER A 24 -4.58 7.82 -0.03
C SER A 24 -4.80 9.27 -0.49
N ILE A 25 -3.74 10.10 -0.46
CA ILE A 25 -3.79 11.52 -0.87
C ILE A 25 -3.51 11.66 -2.37
N CYS A 26 -2.76 10.74 -2.97
CA CYS A 26 -2.30 10.84 -4.35
C CYS A 26 -2.96 9.76 -5.23
N ASN A 27 -3.85 10.19 -6.15
CA ASN A 27 -4.61 9.33 -7.06
C ASN A 27 -3.75 8.47 -8.03
N CYS A 28 -2.43 8.66 -8.04
CA CYS A 28 -1.48 7.75 -8.71
C CYS A 28 -1.03 6.62 -7.76
N CYS A 29 -1.93 5.67 -7.53
CA CYS A 29 -1.80 4.55 -6.58
C CYS A 29 -0.51 3.70 -6.74
N CYS A 30 0.11 3.69 -7.92
CA CYS A 30 1.21 2.78 -8.22
C CYS A 30 2.58 3.32 -7.77
N ILE A 31 2.81 4.63 -7.86
CA ILE A 31 4.13 5.23 -7.59
C ILE A 31 4.38 5.31 -6.09
N MET A 32 3.36 5.61 -5.29
CA MET A 32 3.51 5.68 -3.83
C MET A 32 3.74 4.31 -3.18
N ASN A 33 3.21 3.24 -3.77
CA ASN A 33 3.53 1.88 -3.33
C ASN A 33 5.00 1.51 -3.58
N LEU A 34 5.63 2.10 -4.60
CA LEU A 34 7.07 1.97 -4.83
C LEU A 34 7.87 2.65 -3.71
N VAL A 35 7.43 3.83 -3.26
CA VAL A 35 8.02 4.54 -2.11
C VAL A 35 7.87 3.73 -0.82
N ALA A 36 6.72 3.09 -0.59
CA ALA A 36 6.50 2.22 0.55
C ALA A 36 7.55 1.08 0.62
N GLY A 37 7.78 0.42 -0.52
CA GLY A 37 8.81 -0.61 -0.66
C GLY A 37 10.23 -0.09 -0.44
N ALA A 38 10.54 1.09 -0.99
CA ALA A 38 11.84 1.73 -0.84
C ALA A 38 12.12 2.13 0.63
N ILE A 39 11.13 2.67 1.34
CA ILE A 39 11.24 3.01 2.77
C ILE A 39 11.49 1.75 3.60
N THR A 40 10.75 0.67 3.34
CA THR A 40 10.98 -0.61 4.02
C THR A 40 12.39 -1.13 3.78
N ALA A 41 12.88 -1.10 2.53
CA ALA A 41 14.25 -1.50 2.21
C ALA A 41 15.30 -0.60 2.89
N HIS A 42 15.04 0.71 2.98
CA HIS A 42 15.92 1.65 3.67
C HIS A 42 16.09 1.30 5.15
N PHE A 43 14.98 1.08 5.87
CA PHE A 43 15.03 0.76 7.30
C PHE A 43 15.65 -0.61 7.56
N ILE A 44 15.43 -1.61 6.69
CA ILE A 44 16.07 -2.93 6.81
C ILE A 44 17.60 -2.80 6.61
N LYS A 45 18.04 -1.98 5.65
CA LYS A 45 19.46 -1.74 5.42
C LYS A 45 20.11 -0.97 6.59
N GLU A 46 19.41 0.01 7.15
CA GLU A 46 19.88 0.81 8.28
C GLU A 46 19.94 0.04 9.61
N SER A 47 19.08 -0.98 9.77
CA SER A 47 19.14 -1.90 10.91
C SER A 47 20.30 -2.91 10.85
N GLY A 48 21.18 -2.80 9.84
CA GLY A 48 22.40 -3.62 9.73
C GLY A 48 22.12 -5.08 9.32
N ALA A 49 20.91 -5.38 8.87
CA ALA A 49 20.52 -6.72 8.47
C ALA A 49 21.02 -7.02 7.03
N MET A 50 22.06 -7.85 6.92
CA MET A 50 22.39 -8.50 5.65
C MET A 50 21.36 -9.57 5.35
N LEU A 51 20.50 -9.29 4.37
CA LEU A 51 19.47 -10.17 3.86
C LEU A 51 19.64 -10.28 2.34
N ASP A 52 19.25 -11.42 1.78
CA ASP A 52 19.26 -11.61 0.33
C ASP A 52 18.27 -10.66 -0.35
N THR A 53 18.56 -10.27 -1.60
CA THR A 53 17.69 -9.44 -2.45
C THR A 53 16.26 -9.95 -2.52
N GLU A 54 16.06 -11.26 -2.51
CA GLU A 54 14.74 -11.91 -2.47
C GLU A 54 13.97 -11.58 -1.18
N SER A 55 14.65 -11.56 -0.03
CA SER A 55 14.03 -11.24 1.25
C SER A 55 13.63 -9.77 1.34
N TYR A 56 14.43 -8.87 0.74
CA TYR A 56 14.07 -7.45 0.59
C TYR A 56 12.87 -7.26 -0.34
N ALA A 57 12.82 -7.97 -1.47
CA ALA A 57 11.67 -7.94 -2.37
C ALA A 57 10.40 -8.44 -1.68
N LEU A 58 10.50 -9.52 -0.89
CA LEU A 58 9.38 -10.04 -0.11
C LEU A 58 8.89 -9.03 0.92
N ALA A 59 9.81 -8.42 1.69
CA ALA A 59 9.46 -7.42 2.70
C ALA A 59 8.86 -6.15 2.06
N GLY A 60 9.42 -5.68 0.96
CA GLY A 60 8.87 -4.58 0.17
C GLY A 60 7.49 -4.89 -0.38
N GLY A 61 7.26 -6.12 -0.86
CA GLY A 61 5.96 -6.55 -1.35
C GLY A 61 4.91 -6.64 -0.24
N ILE A 62 5.26 -7.18 0.93
CA ILE A 62 4.32 -7.23 2.07
C ILE A 62 4.00 -5.80 2.54
N SER A 63 4.99 -4.92 2.60
CA SER A 63 4.80 -3.49 2.92
C SER A 63 3.89 -2.79 1.91
N GLY A 64 4.12 -3.00 0.61
CA GLY A 64 3.29 -2.44 -0.45
C GLY A 64 1.87 -3.01 -0.47
N ALA A 65 1.67 -4.27 -0.10
CA ALA A 65 0.34 -4.85 0.09
C ALA A 65 -0.41 -4.14 1.23
N ILE A 66 0.25 -3.93 2.38
CA ILE A 66 -0.31 -3.18 3.51
C ILE A 66 -0.65 -1.74 3.09
N ALA A 67 0.23 -1.07 2.34
CA ALA A 67 -0.03 0.25 1.79
C ALA A 67 -1.27 0.26 0.88
N GLY A 68 -1.42 -0.74 0.02
CA GLY A 68 -2.59 -0.92 -0.84
C GLY A 68 -3.90 -1.10 -0.07
N VAL A 69 -3.89 -1.89 1.02
CA VAL A 69 -5.05 -2.04 1.91
C VAL A 69 -5.44 -0.71 2.53
N ILE A 70 -4.46 -0.02 3.14
CA ILE A 70 -4.70 1.26 3.83
C ILE A 70 -5.22 2.31 2.85
N SER A 71 -4.58 2.44 1.68
CA SER A 71 -5.01 3.38 0.64
C SER A 71 -6.41 3.05 0.10
N GLY A 72 -6.74 1.77 -0.08
CA GLY A 72 -8.07 1.35 -0.53
C GLY A 72 -9.16 1.65 0.51
N ILE A 73 -8.87 1.41 1.79
CA ILE A 73 -9.80 1.73 2.88
C ILE A 73 -10.01 3.24 2.99
N LEU A 74 -8.93 4.03 3.07
CA LEU A 74 -9.05 5.49 3.15
C LEU A 74 -9.74 6.07 1.91
N GLY A 75 -9.39 5.60 0.71
CA GLY A 75 -10.03 6.03 -0.53
C GLY A 75 -11.52 5.75 -0.56
N THR A 76 -11.95 4.60 -0.06
CA THR A 76 -13.39 4.26 0.03
C THR A 76 -14.10 5.16 1.05
N ILE A 77 -13.47 5.44 2.20
CA ILE A 77 -14.02 6.36 3.21
C ILE A 77 -14.19 7.77 2.61
N PHE A 78 -13.16 8.31 1.96
CA PHE A 78 -13.25 9.61 1.30
C PHE A 78 -14.33 9.63 0.20
N ALA A 79 -14.43 8.58 -0.61
CA ALA A 79 -15.44 8.48 -1.65
C ALA A 79 -16.87 8.48 -1.09
N MET A 80 -17.09 7.83 0.07
CA MET A 80 -18.38 7.88 0.77
C MET A 80 -18.69 9.30 1.27
N PHE A 81 -17.75 9.95 1.96
CA PHE A 81 -17.97 11.31 2.48
C PHE A 81 -18.21 12.35 1.37
N ILE A 82 -17.60 12.18 0.20
CA ILE A 82 -17.74 13.10 -0.93
C ILE A 82 -19.02 12.83 -1.74
N ASN A 83 -19.39 11.57 -2.02
CA ASN A 83 -20.54 11.28 -2.89
C ASN A 83 -21.90 11.34 -2.18
N ILE A 84 -21.96 11.00 -0.88
CA ILE A 84 -23.22 10.94 -0.13
C ILE A 84 -23.95 12.31 -0.06
N PRO A 85 -23.30 13.46 0.18
CA PRO A 85 -24.01 14.74 0.28
C PRO A 85 -24.52 15.32 -1.05
N PHE A 86 -24.14 14.76 -2.21
CA PHE A 86 -24.62 15.20 -3.53
C PHE A 86 -25.77 14.35 -4.10
N ALA A 87 -26.21 13.31 -3.40
CA ALA A 87 -27.34 12.49 -3.82
C ALA A 87 -28.65 13.29 -3.70
N SER A 88 -29.34 13.48 -4.83
CA SER A 88 -30.55 14.31 -4.90
C SER A 88 -31.83 13.57 -4.49
N SER A 89 -31.78 12.23 -4.44
CA SER A 89 -32.90 11.36 -4.09
C SER A 89 -32.47 10.14 -3.28
N SER A 90 -33.39 9.56 -2.49
CA SER A 90 -33.12 8.38 -1.65
C SER A 90 -32.77 7.12 -2.46
N GLU A 91 -33.28 6.99 -3.68
CA GLU A 91 -32.94 5.86 -4.58
C GLU A 91 -31.52 6.00 -5.14
N GLU A 92 -31.11 7.20 -5.54
CA GLU A 92 -29.74 7.48 -5.98
C GLU A 92 -28.72 7.33 -4.85
N MET A 93 -29.10 7.65 -3.60
CA MET A 93 -28.25 7.45 -2.43
C MET A 93 -27.97 5.95 -2.17
N MET A 94 -28.99 5.10 -2.28
CA MET A 94 -28.83 3.65 -2.09
C MET A 94 -28.01 3.02 -3.23
N ALA A 95 -28.25 3.46 -4.47
CA ALA A 95 -27.49 3.01 -5.64
C ALA A 95 -26.02 3.45 -5.58
N SER A 96 -25.75 4.71 -5.22
CA SER A 96 -24.39 5.25 -5.07
C SER A 96 -23.64 4.64 -3.89
N MET A 97 -24.29 4.37 -2.75
CA MET A 97 -23.69 3.60 -1.65
C MET A 97 -23.30 2.20 -2.09
N GLY A 98 -24.21 1.48 -2.77
CA GLY A 98 -23.95 0.13 -3.27
C GLY A 98 -22.76 0.09 -4.25
N LEU A 99 -22.72 1.03 -5.19
CA LEU A 99 -21.63 1.14 -6.17
C LEU A 99 -20.30 1.54 -5.50
N THR A 100 -20.33 2.45 -4.53
CA THR A 100 -19.14 2.88 -3.78
C THR A 100 -18.55 1.73 -2.97
N MET A 101 -19.39 0.93 -2.31
CA MET A 101 -18.96 -0.26 -1.56
C MET A 101 -18.33 -1.33 -2.47
N ILE A 102 -18.98 -1.64 -3.60
CA ILE A 102 -18.46 -2.61 -4.58
C ILE A 102 -17.12 -2.12 -5.18
N SER A 103 -17.07 -0.84 -5.56
CA SER A 103 -15.85 -0.22 -6.09
C SER A 103 -14.73 -0.19 -5.05
N GLY A 104 -15.05 0.03 -3.77
CA GLY A 104 -14.09 0.02 -2.67
C GLY A 104 -13.47 -1.36 -2.44
N VAL A 105 -14.29 -2.42 -2.43
CA VAL A 105 -13.80 -3.80 -2.31
C VAL A 105 -12.88 -4.18 -3.48
N LEU A 106 -13.29 -3.86 -4.71
CA LEU A 106 -12.45 -4.05 -5.88
C LEU A 106 -11.14 -3.25 -5.78
N SER A 107 -11.21 -1.99 -5.35
CA SER A 107 -10.04 -1.13 -5.17
C SER A 107 -9.07 -1.67 -4.13
N ILE A 108 -9.55 -2.31 -3.05
CA ILE A 108 -8.69 -2.95 -2.05
C ILE A 108 -7.99 -4.16 -2.67
N ILE A 109 -8.71 -5.03 -3.39
CA ILE A 109 -8.11 -6.23 -4.02
C ILE A 109 -7.03 -5.81 -5.03
N PHE A 110 -7.35 -4.88 -5.93
CA PHE A 110 -6.37 -4.37 -6.88
C PHE A 110 -5.21 -3.66 -6.17
N GLY A 111 -5.50 -2.89 -5.11
CA GLY A 111 -4.51 -2.20 -4.29
C GLY A 111 -3.52 -3.17 -3.64
N ILE A 112 -3.97 -4.31 -3.13
CA ILE A 112 -3.11 -5.35 -2.55
C ILE A 112 -2.17 -5.93 -3.62
N ILE A 113 -2.70 -6.31 -4.79
CA ILE A 113 -1.93 -6.96 -5.85
C ILE A 113 -0.90 -6.00 -6.44
N PHE A 114 -1.35 -4.82 -6.88
CA PHE A 114 -0.45 -3.81 -7.46
C PHE A 114 0.49 -3.23 -6.40
N GLY A 115 0.02 -3.05 -5.18
CA GLY A 115 0.84 -2.61 -4.06
C GLY A 115 1.96 -3.60 -3.75
N ALA A 116 1.67 -4.90 -3.73
CA ALA A 116 2.68 -5.93 -3.53
C ALA A 116 3.75 -5.93 -4.65
N ILE A 117 3.32 -5.84 -5.91
CA ILE A 117 4.24 -5.83 -7.06
C ILE A 117 5.11 -4.57 -7.01
N MET A 118 4.50 -3.39 -6.88
CA MET A 118 5.24 -2.12 -6.86
C MET A 118 6.11 -1.96 -5.62
N GLY A 119 5.67 -2.46 -4.47
CA GLY A 119 6.46 -2.49 -3.24
C GLY A 119 7.69 -3.40 -3.35
N ALA A 120 7.55 -4.57 -3.97
CA ALA A 120 8.69 -5.45 -4.24
C ALA A 120 9.69 -4.78 -5.20
N VAL A 121 9.20 -4.17 -6.29
CA VAL A 121 10.03 -3.43 -7.25
C VAL A 121 10.72 -2.24 -6.57
N GLY A 122 10.02 -1.48 -5.74
CA GLY A 122 10.59 -0.34 -5.00
C GLY A 122 11.70 -0.74 -4.04
N ALA A 123 11.56 -1.87 -3.35
CA ALA A 123 12.60 -2.40 -2.50
C ALA A 123 13.85 -2.82 -3.30
N ILE A 124 13.68 -3.49 -4.44
CA ILE A 124 14.80 -3.90 -5.32
C ILE A 124 15.50 -2.68 -5.91
N LEU A 125 14.74 -1.70 -6.42
CA LEU A 125 15.31 -0.46 -6.97
C LEU A 125 16.12 0.29 -5.92
N TYR A 126 15.61 0.38 -4.68
CA TYR A 126 16.33 1.02 -3.59
C TYR A 126 17.67 0.35 -3.31
N LEU A 127 17.71 -0.99 -3.32
CA LEU A 127 18.96 -1.73 -3.16
C LEU A 127 19.94 -1.41 -4.29
N LYS A 128 19.49 -1.48 -5.55
CA LYS A 128 20.31 -1.22 -6.74
C LYS A 128 20.87 0.19 -6.82
N VAL A 129 20.13 1.20 -6.35
CA VAL A 129 20.56 2.60 -6.34
C VAL A 129 21.57 2.90 -5.24
N LYS A 130 21.55 2.09 -4.16
CA LYS A 130 22.36 2.31 -2.96
C LYS A 130 23.45 1.24 -2.76
N GLU A 131 23.62 0.32 -3.71
CA GLU A 131 24.83 -0.47 -3.93
C GLU A 131 25.96 0.45 -4.41
#